data_AF-X1CKV6-F1
#
_entry.id   AF-X1CKV6-F1
#
_cell.length_a   1.000
_cell.length_b   1.000
_cell.length_c   1.000
_cell.angle_alpha   90.00
_cell.angle_beta   90.00
_cell.angle_gamma   90.00
#
_symmetry.space_group_name_H-M   'P 1'
#
loop_
_entity.id
_entity.type
_entity.pdbx_description
1 polymer ?
#
loop_
_entity_poly.entity_id
_entity_poly.type
_entity_poly.pdbx_seq_one_letter_code
_entity_poly.pdbx_strand_id
1 'polypeptide(L)'
;GSLYKDYGIEIVGGRSPGYESKMLKPKDFFKMGLLYWNFDFNNLKSISPKIIDDLVIMPSNISGSLFNNNPTSSTLKNILREVRKAHKFSKLINIYKSGNPIIIAEHFMFFRTDGRFQSPSVYSDVNSINEIYAIFKRANIWHASCAEIARYFESYNHSSIKRLNNKRYELVYNGNQKKPFITLISDHREIKNVETNEIIKGYYKHSYWVYNTINVGVYDEIK
;
A
#
# COMPACT_ATOMS: atom_id res chain seq x y z
N GLY A 1 -10.58 22.82 2.08
CA GLY A 1 -9.18 22.40 1.81
C GLY A 1 -8.25 23.56 1.56
N SER A 2 -8.19 24.56 2.47
CA SER A 2 -7.30 25.72 2.37
C SER A 2 -6.12 25.66 3.35
N LEU A 3 -6.24 25.04 4.52
CA LEU A 3 -5.25 25.18 5.60
C LEU A 3 -3.85 24.61 5.32
N TYR A 4 -3.75 23.58 4.46
CA TYR A 4 -2.50 22.84 4.24
C TYR A 4 -1.80 23.17 2.91
N LYS A 5 -2.53 23.81 1.97
CA LYS A 5 -1.96 24.23 0.69
C LYS A 5 -0.88 25.30 0.88
N ASP A 6 -1.06 26.17 1.86
CA ASP A 6 -0.09 27.23 2.19
C ASP A 6 1.24 26.65 2.71
N TYR A 7 1.25 25.40 3.17
CA TYR A 7 2.44 24.65 3.57
C TYR A 7 2.96 23.69 2.49
N GLY A 8 2.40 23.72 1.27
CA GLY A 8 2.75 22.79 0.20
C GLY A 8 2.33 21.35 0.45
N ILE A 9 1.41 21.11 1.41
CA ILE A 9 0.93 19.78 1.76
C ILE A 9 -0.36 19.49 0.98
N GLU A 10 -0.28 18.49 0.10
CA GLU A 10 -1.44 17.97 -0.63
C GLU A 10 -2.03 16.77 0.11
N ILE A 11 -3.26 16.91 0.59
CA ILE A 11 -4.03 15.81 1.18
C ILE A 11 -4.67 15.02 0.05
N VAL A 12 -4.18 13.81 -0.18
CA VAL A 12 -4.66 12.91 -1.25
C VAL A 12 -5.47 11.73 -0.73
N GLY A 13 -5.68 11.62 0.58
CA GLY A 13 -6.50 10.57 1.15
C GLY A 13 -6.60 10.62 2.66
N GLY A 14 -7.25 9.62 3.24
CA GLY A 14 -7.50 9.58 4.67
C GLY A 14 -8.18 8.30 5.13
N ARG A 15 -8.75 8.39 6.33
CA ARG A 15 -9.42 7.28 7.00
C ARG A 15 -10.63 7.79 7.77
N SER A 16 -11.71 7.03 7.77
CA SER A 16 -12.87 7.34 8.60
C SER A 16 -12.53 7.20 10.09
N PRO A 17 -12.80 8.21 10.92
CA PRO A 17 -12.84 8.02 12.36
C PRO A 17 -13.98 7.05 12.69
N GLY A 18 -13.81 6.25 13.75
CA GLY A 18 -14.72 5.16 14.08
C GLY A 18 -16.20 5.58 14.06
N TYR A 19 -17.04 4.74 13.45
CA TYR A 19 -18.51 4.77 13.45
C TYR A 19 -19.23 5.79 12.54
N GLU A 20 -18.56 6.77 11.93
CA GLU A 20 -19.22 7.80 11.10
C GLU A 20 -19.17 7.57 9.58
N SER A 21 -18.63 6.43 9.12
CA SER A 21 -18.50 6.10 7.69
C SER A 21 -19.82 5.98 6.90
N LYS A 22 -20.97 6.10 7.56
CA LYS A 22 -22.30 5.93 6.94
C LYS A 22 -22.83 7.19 6.24
N MET A 23 -22.23 8.36 6.46
CA MET A 23 -22.77 9.62 5.91
C MET A 23 -22.27 9.96 4.50
N LEU A 24 -21.05 9.55 4.14
CA LEU A 24 -20.43 9.88 2.85
C LEU A 24 -20.14 8.61 2.05
N LYS A 25 -20.44 8.65 0.75
CA LYS A 25 -20.16 7.55 -0.18
C LYS A 25 -18.77 7.74 -0.82
N PRO A 26 -18.14 6.68 -1.36
CA PRO A 26 -16.84 6.78 -2.05
C PRO A 26 -16.78 7.91 -3.09
N LYS A 27 -17.82 8.05 -3.93
CA LYS A 27 -17.95 9.13 -4.91
C LYS A 27 -17.81 10.55 -4.32
N ASP A 28 -18.25 10.76 -3.08
CA ASP A 28 -18.18 12.07 -2.45
C ASP A 28 -16.72 12.43 -2.10
N PHE A 29 -15.94 11.47 -1.60
CA PHE A 29 -14.51 11.66 -1.36
C PHE A 29 -13.73 11.90 -2.66
N PHE A 30 -14.06 11.17 -3.74
CA PHE A 30 -13.44 11.40 -5.04
C PHE A 30 -13.72 12.81 -5.57
N LYS A 31 -14.96 13.29 -5.47
CA LYS A 31 -15.34 14.67 -5.84
C LYS A 31 -14.60 15.73 -5.01
N MET A 32 -14.18 15.41 -3.79
CA MET A 32 -13.33 16.30 -2.97
C MET A 32 -11.86 16.33 -3.42
N GLY A 33 -11.50 15.55 -4.45
CA GLY A 33 -10.14 15.45 -4.97
C GLY A 33 -9.27 14.42 -4.25
N LEU A 34 -9.86 13.50 -3.48
CA LEU A 34 -9.13 12.46 -2.78
C LEU A 34 -8.92 11.25 -3.68
N LEU A 35 -7.72 10.68 -3.61
CA LEU A 35 -7.31 9.49 -4.35
C LEU A 35 -7.70 8.19 -3.64
N TYR A 36 -7.60 8.17 -2.31
CA TYR A 36 -7.87 6.97 -1.55
C TYR A 36 -8.56 7.25 -0.22
N TRP A 37 -9.27 6.24 0.28
CA TRP A 37 -9.85 6.27 1.60
C TRP A 37 -9.84 4.91 2.28
N ASN A 38 -9.60 4.89 3.58
CA ASN A 38 -9.75 3.71 4.42
C ASN A 38 -11.04 3.82 5.25
N PHE A 39 -12.00 2.93 4.98
CA PHE A 39 -13.28 2.91 5.71
C PHE A 39 -13.24 2.01 6.94
N ASP A 40 -12.57 0.87 6.83
CA ASP A 40 -12.64 -0.19 7.84
C ASP A 40 -11.27 -0.72 8.24
N PHE A 41 -11.22 -1.21 9.48
CA PHE A 41 -10.13 -2.02 10.00
C PHE A 41 -10.46 -3.51 9.92
N ASN A 42 -9.65 -4.24 9.16
CA ASN A 42 -9.81 -5.66 8.90
C ASN A 42 -8.66 -6.46 9.50
N ASN A 43 -8.67 -6.59 10.83
CA ASN A 43 -7.57 -7.17 11.59
C ASN A 43 -7.13 -8.55 11.08
N LEU A 44 -5.85 -8.67 10.73
CA LEU A 44 -5.17 -9.88 10.24
C LEU A 44 -5.85 -10.56 9.03
N LYS A 45 -6.51 -9.77 8.18
CA LYS A 45 -7.07 -10.25 6.91
C LYS A 45 -6.21 -9.82 5.72
N SER A 46 -6.01 -10.74 4.80
CA SER A 46 -5.43 -10.47 3.50
C SER A 46 -6.51 -9.88 2.58
N ILE A 47 -6.37 -8.61 2.22
CA ILE A 47 -7.37 -7.88 1.42
C ILE A 47 -6.64 -7.03 0.39
N SER A 48 -7.04 -7.15 -0.88
CA SER A 48 -6.57 -6.26 -1.95
C SER A 48 -7.30 -4.92 -1.86
N PRO A 49 -6.65 -3.80 -2.25
CA PRO A 49 -7.36 -2.57 -2.53
C PRO A 49 -8.44 -2.78 -3.60
N LYS A 50 -9.41 -1.86 -3.65
CA LYS A 50 -10.48 -1.85 -4.64
C LYS A 50 -10.67 -0.45 -5.19
N ILE A 51 -11.19 -0.33 -6.41
CA ILE A 51 -11.64 0.96 -6.96
C ILE A 51 -13.17 0.96 -6.92
N ILE A 52 -13.75 1.97 -6.29
CA ILE A 52 -15.20 2.19 -6.24
C ILE A 52 -15.44 3.66 -6.53
N ASP A 53 -16.22 3.97 -7.58
CA ASP A 53 -16.49 5.34 -8.02
C ASP A 53 -15.18 6.16 -8.16
N ASP A 54 -14.18 5.58 -8.83
CA ASP A 54 -12.83 6.15 -9.05
C ASP A 54 -11.98 6.40 -7.79
N LEU A 55 -12.50 6.07 -6.61
CA LEU A 55 -11.77 6.14 -5.35
C LEU A 55 -11.10 4.79 -5.03
N VAL A 56 -9.81 4.84 -4.66
CA VAL A 56 -9.12 3.66 -4.14
C VAL A 56 -9.53 3.41 -2.68
N ILE A 57 -10.25 2.32 -2.45
CA ILE A 57 -10.57 1.81 -1.13
C ILE A 57 -9.36 1.07 -0.59
N MET A 58 -8.62 1.73 0.31
CA MET A 58 -7.42 1.20 0.92
C MET A 58 -7.80 0.32 2.11
N PRO A 59 -7.33 -0.94 2.20
CA PRO A 59 -7.54 -1.74 3.40
C PRO A 59 -6.67 -1.26 4.55
N SER A 60 -6.96 -1.70 5.75
CA SER A 60 -6.06 -1.60 6.89
C SER A 60 -6.20 -2.88 7.68
N ASN A 61 -5.10 -3.61 7.86
CA ASN A 61 -5.17 -5.00 8.31
C ASN A 61 -4.25 -5.34 9.48
N ILE A 62 -3.29 -4.48 9.83
CA ILE A 62 -2.41 -4.70 10.96
C ILE A 62 -2.58 -3.57 11.98
N SER A 63 -2.76 -3.90 13.25
CA SER A 63 -2.66 -2.94 14.36
C SER A 63 -1.20 -2.89 14.76
N GLY A 64 -0.55 -1.74 14.91
CA GLY A 64 0.86 -1.79 15.33
C GLY A 64 1.04 -2.20 16.79
N SER A 65 -0.02 -2.23 17.61
CA SER A 65 -0.07 -2.96 18.91
C SER A 65 -0.18 -4.50 18.81
N LEU A 66 -0.07 -5.11 17.62
CA LEU A 66 -0.34 -6.54 17.39
C LEU A 66 0.35 -7.49 18.38
N PHE A 67 1.58 -7.18 18.77
CA PHE A 67 2.42 -7.98 19.68
C PHE A 67 2.61 -7.35 21.06
N ASN A 68 1.95 -6.23 21.37
CA ASN A 68 1.96 -5.67 22.71
C ASN A 68 1.41 -6.69 23.71
N ASN A 69 2.21 -7.02 24.71
CA ASN A 69 1.78 -7.85 25.83
C ASN A 69 2.57 -7.48 27.07
N ASN A 70 1.90 -7.35 28.20
CA ASN A 70 2.56 -7.28 29.51
C ASN A 70 2.72 -8.70 30.06
N PRO A 71 3.90 -9.05 30.63
CA PRO A 71 4.09 -10.34 31.27
C PRO A 71 3.13 -10.52 32.44
N THR A 72 2.67 -11.76 32.64
CA THR A 72 1.82 -12.12 33.79
C THR A 72 2.51 -13.19 34.62
N SER A 73 2.18 -13.25 35.91
CA SER A 73 2.72 -14.26 36.84
C SER A 73 2.25 -15.69 36.56
N SER A 74 1.27 -15.89 35.67
CA SER A 74 0.71 -17.22 35.38
C SER A 74 1.43 -17.89 34.21
N THR A 75 2.06 -19.04 34.48
CA THR A 75 2.75 -19.87 33.48
C THR A 75 1.82 -20.30 32.35
N LEU A 76 0.60 -20.74 32.65
CA LEU A 76 -0.38 -21.14 31.63
C LEU A 76 -0.76 -19.96 30.71
N LYS A 77 -0.97 -18.78 31.27
CA LYS A 77 -1.25 -17.56 30.47
C LYS A 77 -0.06 -17.20 29.58
N ASN A 78 1.17 -17.39 30.06
CA ASN A 78 2.37 -17.18 29.26
C ASN A 78 2.49 -18.21 28.12
N ILE A 79 2.19 -19.49 28.34
CA ILE A 79 2.17 -20.51 27.28
C ILE A 79 1.12 -20.18 26.22
N LEU A 80 -0.12 -19.89 26.63
CA LEU A 80 -1.18 -19.49 25.71
C LEU A 80 -0.84 -18.23 24.92
N ARG A 81 -0.07 -17.31 25.52
CA ARG A 81 0.44 -16.11 24.83
C ARG A 81 1.40 -16.47 23.70
N GLU A 82 2.36 -17.34 23.93
CA GLU A 82 3.30 -17.76 22.89
C GLU A 82 2.58 -18.47 21.74
N VAL A 83 1.59 -19.31 22.03
CA VAL A 83 0.74 -19.93 21.00
C VAL A 83 -0.01 -18.89 20.17
N ARG A 84 -0.61 -17.87 20.82
CA ARG A 84 -1.28 -16.77 20.12
C ARG A 84 -0.31 -15.92 19.30
N LYS A 85 0.91 -15.70 19.80
CA LYS A 85 1.97 -14.99 19.08
C LYS A 85 2.36 -15.75 17.81
N ALA A 86 2.57 -17.06 17.91
CA ALA A 86 2.83 -17.93 16.77
C ALA A 86 1.68 -17.92 15.75
N HIS A 87 0.42 -17.92 16.21
CA HIS A 87 -0.74 -17.81 15.33
C HIS A 87 -0.77 -16.47 14.57
N LYS A 88 -0.53 -15.35 15.27
CA LYS A 88 -0.43 -14.01 14.66
C LYS A 88 0.70 -13.95 13.62
N PHE A 89 1.86 -14.51 13.96
CA PHE A 89 2.98 -14.63 13.03
C PHE A 89 2.59 -15.39 11.76
N SER A 90 1.95 -16.55 11.89
CA SER A 90 1.46 -17.34 10.75
C SER A 90 0.48 -16.53 9.87
N LYS A 91 -0.44 -15.77 10.48
CA LYS A 91 -1.35 -14.89 9.75
C LYS A 91 -0.61 -13.79 8.97
N LEU A 92 0.40 -13.16 9.56
CA LEU A 92 1.24 -12.17 8.87
C LEU A 92 1.95 -12.76 7.66
N ILE A 93 2.53 -13.97 7.80
CA ILE A 93 3.16 -14.67 6.68
C ILE A 93 2.16 -14.98 5.58
N ASN A 94 0.93 -15.37 5.92
CA ASN A 94 -0.12 -15.63 4.92
C ASN A 94 -0.53 -14.36 4.17
N ILE A 95 -0.59 -13.21 4.83
CA ILE A 95 -0.85 -11.92 4.16
C ILE A 95 0.30 -11.57 3.22
N TYR A 96 1.55 -11.75 3.65
CA TYR A 96 2.71 -11.53 2.77
C TYR A 96 2.67 -12.44 1.53
N LYS A 97 2.39 -13.73 1.72
CA LYS A 97 2.32 -14.72 0.62
C LYS A 97 1.22 -14.43 -0.40
N SER A 98 0.15 -13.74 -0.01
CA SER A 98 -0.94 -13.40 -0.93
C SER A 98 -0.60 -12.24 -1.87
N GLY A 99 0.52 -11.54 -1.64
CA GLY A 99 0.91 -10.35 -2.42
C GLY A 99 0.06 -9.11 -2.15
N ASN A 100 -0.86 -9.16 -1.17
CA ASN A 100 -1.69 -8.02 -0.80
C ASN A 100 -0.94 -7.05 0.13
N PRO A 101 -1.33 -5.75 0.15
CA PRO A 101 -0.71 -4.77 1.04
C PRO A 101 -0.82 -5.15 2.52
N ILE A 102 0.27 -4.87 3.25
CA ILE A 102 0.35 -4.95 4.70
C ILE A 102 0.30 -3.52 5.22
N ILE A 103 -0.81 -3.12 5.84
CA ILE A 103 -1.07 -1.74 6.23
C ILE A 103 -1.23 -1.69 7.74
N ILE A 104 -0.23 -1.09 8.39
CA ILE A 104 -0.16 -0.89 9.84
C ILE A 104 -0.92 0.39 10.18
N ALA A 105 -1.97 0.24 11.00
CA ALA A 105 -2.72 1.35 11.55
C ALA A 105 -2.20 1.71 12.95
N GLU A 106 -1.97 2.99 13.13
CA GLU A 106 -1.44 3.59 14.35
C GLU A 106 -2.02 4.99 14.54
N HIS A 107 -2.19 5.40 15.80
CA HIS A 107 -2.45 6.80 16.11
C HIS A 107 -1.12 7.50 16.41
N PHE A 108 -0.89 8.63 15.75
CA PHE A 108 0.23 9.49 16.10
C PHE A 108 -0.02 10.19 17.45
N MET A 109 -1.24 10.68 17.67
CA MET A 109 -1.63 11.32 18.93
C MET A 109 -1.98 10.27 19.97
N PHE A 110 -1.21 10.25 21.06
CA PHE A 110 -1.45 9.35 22.19
C PHE A 110 -2.67 9.74 23.03
N PHE A 111 -3.01 11.03 23.09
CA PHE A 111 -4.15 11.53 23.87
C PHE A 111 -5.37 11.81 22.99
N ARG A 112 -6.55 11.47 23.51
CA ARG A 112 -7.85 11.90 23.01
C ARG A 112 -8.21 13.26 23.59
N THR A 113 -9.19 13.92 22.98
CA THR A 113 -9.78 15.16 23.51
C THR A 113 -10.47 14.97 24.86
N ASP A 114 -10.86 13.75 25.21
CA ASP A 114 -11.45 13.37 26.51
C ASP A 114 -10.39 13.02 27.58
N GLY A 115 -9.10 13.25 27.30
CA GLY A 115 -7.99 12.98 28.20
C GLY A 115 -7.61 11.50 28.32
N ARG A 116 -8.31 10.59 27.64
CA ARG A 116 -7.96 9.15 27.61
C ARG A 116 -6.88 8.87 26.57
N PHE A 117 -6.18 7.76 26.75
CA PHE A 117 -5.20 7.29 25.78
C PHE A 117 -5.87 6.72 24.51
N GLN A 118 -5.27 6.96 23.35
CA GLN A 118 -5.56 6.27 22.09
C GLN A 118 -4.62 5.09 21.97
N SER A 119 -5.19 3.91 21.75
CA SER A 119 -4.45 2.73 21.34
C SER A 119 -5.06 2.20 20.03
N PRO A 120 -4.26 1.72 19.08
CA PRO A 120 -2.78 1.67 19.12
C PRO A 120 -2.13 3.06 18.99
N SER A 121 -0.93 3.25 19.54
CA SER A 121 -0.14 4.48 19.35
C SER A 121 1.33 4.20 19.06
N VAL A 122 1.92 5.03 18.19
CA VAL A 122 3.33 4.89 17.77
C VAL A 122 4.28 4.87 18.98
N TYR A 123 3.97 5.64 20.02
CA TYR A 123 4.81 5.75 21.21
C TYR A 123 4.74 4.53 22.12
N SER A 124 3.52 4.02 22.39
CA SER A 124 3.34 2.85 23.26
C SER A 124 3.69 1.53 22.57
N ASP A 125 3.63 1.50 21.23
CA ASP A 125 3.60 0.26 20.46
C ASP A 125 4.90 0.01 19.69
N VAL A 126 5.93 0.83 19.92
CA VAL A 126 7.22 0.78 19.22
C VAL A 126 7.85 -0.62 19.21
N ASN A 127 7.77 -1.36 20.32
CA ASN A 127 8.32 -2.71 20.40
C ASN A 127 7.54 -3.69 19.51
N SER A 128 6.21 -3.60 19.51
CA SER A 128 5.37 -4.43 18.65
C SER A 128 5.55 -4.09 17.17
N ILE A 129 5.69 -2.81 16.82
CA ILE A 129 6.02 -2.37 15.46
C ILE A 129 7.38 -2.95 15.05
N ASN A 130 8.40 -2.84 15.90
CA ASN A 130 9.72 -3.42 15.65
C ASN A 130 9.64 -4.94 15.41
N GLU A 131 8.83 -5.67 16.18
CA GLU A 131 8.58 -7.09 15.94
C GLU A 131 7.94 -7.34 14.58
N ILE A 132 6.92 -6.56 14.17
CA ILE A 132 6.29 -6.68 12.85
C ILE A 132 7.33 -6.48 11.74
N TYR A 133 8.16 -5.43 11.82
CA TYR A 133 9.21 -5.18 10.83
C TYR A 133 10.29 -6.27 10.84
N ALA A 134 10.64 -6.81 12.02
CA ALA A 134 11.62 -7.88 12.14
C ALA A 134 11.18 -9.16 11.40
N ILE A 135 9.89 -9.51 11.44
CA ILE A 135 9.31 -10.63 10.69
C ILE A 135 9.58 -10.48 9.18
N PHE A 136 9.54 -9.25 8.69
CA PHE A 136 9.64 -8.93 7.27
C PHE A 136 11.01 -8.41 6.82
N LYS A 137 12.01 -8.37 7.71
CA LYS A 137 13.33 -7.79 7.45
C LYS A 137 14.05 -8.33 6.20
N ARG A 138 13.77 -9.58 5.83
CA ARG A 138 14.35 -10.24 4.64
C ARG A 138 13.31 -10.54 3.56
N ALA A 139 12.09 -10.04 3.73
CA ALA A 139 11.04 -10.20 2.76
C ALA A 139 11.24 -9.23 1.59
N ASN A 140 10.80 -9.62 0.40
CA ASN A 140 10.80 -8.75 -0.75
C ASN A 140 9.56 -7.84 -0.69
N ILE A 141 9.67 -6.73 0.04
CA ILE A 141 8.56 -5.80 0.28
C ILE A 141 8.94 -4.40 -0.20
N TRP A 142 8.00 -3.75 -0.86
CA TRP A 142 8.07 -2.34 -1.17
C TRP A 142 7.48 -1.54 -0.01
N HIS A 143 8.32 -0.76 0.67
CA HIS A 143 7.88 0.18 1.70
C HIS A 143 7.35 1.44 1.05
N ALA A 144 6.08 1.75 1.28
CA ALA A 144 5.37 2.82 0.60
C ALA A 144 4.31 3.44 1.53
N SER A 145 4.02 4.71 1.30
CA SER A 145 2.83 5.37 1.84
C SER A 145 1.55 4.82 1.21
N CYS A 146 0.41 5.00 1.89
CA CYS A 146 -0.89 4.64 1.30
C CYS A 146 -1.17 5.42 0.00
N ALA A 147 -0.64 6.65 -0.13
CA ALA A 147 -0.76 7.44 -1.35
C ALA A 147 -0.02 6.80 -2.52
N GLU A 148 1.21 6.34 -2.32
CA GLU A 148 2.00 5.66 -3.36
C GLU A 148 1.36 4.33 -3.78
N ILE A 149 0.87 3.53 -2.81
CA ILE A 149 0.15 2.30 -3.10
C ILE A 149 -1.12 2.61 -3.90
N ALA A 150 -1.88 3.63 -3.51
CA ALA A 150 -3.09 4.01 -4.22
C ALA A 150 -2.80 4.50 -5.65
N ARG A 151 -1.76 5.33 -5.84
CA ARG A 151 -1.34 5.79 -7.16
C ARG A 151 -0.94 4.63 -8.05
N TYR A 152 -0.12 3.72 -7.53
CA TYR A 152 0.29 2.53 -8.26
C TYR A 152 -0.92 1.65 -8.61
N PHE A 153 -1.80 1.39 -7.64
CA PHE A 153 -2.98 0.55 -7.83
C PHE A 153 -3.94 1.14 -8.86
N GLU A 154 -4.23 2.44 -8.79
CA GLU A 154 -5.04 3.13 -9.79
C GLU A 154 -4.39 3.08 -11.17
N SER A 155 -3.07 3.36 -11.23
CA SER A 155 -2.31 3.36 -12.49
C SER A 155 -2.33 1.99 -13.14
N TYR A 156 -2.07 0.94 -12.36
CA TYR A 156 -2.08 -0.44 -12.80
C TYR A 156 -3.45 -0.86 -13.36
N ASN A 157 -4.54 -0.56 -12.66
CA ASN A 157 -5.89 -0.99 -13.07
C ASN A 157 -6.43 -0.21 -14.29
N HIS A 158 -5.91 0.97 -14.57
CA HIS A 158 -6.28 1.77 -15.75
C HIS A 158 -5.23 1.74 -16.86
N SER A 159 -4.23 0.86 -16.75
CA SER A 159 -3.22 0.67 -17.78
C SER A 159 -3.46 -0.62 -18.56
N SER A 160 -3.09 -0.59 -19.83
CA SER A 160 -3.09 -1.77 -20.68
C SER A 160 -1.86 -1.77 -21.58
N ILE A 161 -1.40 -2.97 -21.93
CA ILE A 161 -0.30 -3.16 -22.87
C ILE A 161 -0.90 -3.79 -24.13
N LYS A 162 -0.76 -3.12 -25.27
CA LYS A 162 -1.14 -3.65 -26.57
C LYS A 162 0.10 -4.09 -27.32
N ARG A 163 0.11 -5.32 -27.81
CA ARG A 163 1.19 -5.80 -28.67
C ARG A 163 0.98 -5.28 -30.09
N LEU A 164 1.91 -4.48 -30.60
CA LEU A 164 1.88 -3.97 -31.97
C LEU A 164 2.60 -4.93 -32.93
N ASN A 165 3.68 -5.58 -32.48
CA ASN A 165 4.35 -6.67 -33.20
C ASN A 165 5.18 -7.53 -32.23
N ASN A 166 6.08 -8.37 -32.75
CA ASN A 166 6.85 -9.31 -31.94
C ASN A 166 7.71 -8.66 -30.83
N LYS A 167 8.20 -7.43 -31.04
CA LYS A 167 9.09 -6.71 -30.12
C LYS A 167 8.59 -5.32 -29.74
N ARG A 168 7.41 -4.92 -30.21
CA ARG A 168 6.85 -3.58 -30.02
C ARG A 168 5.53 -3.63 -29.28
N TYR A 169 5.42 -2.79 -28.27
CA TYR A 169 4.27 -2.71 -27.39
C TYR A 169 3.86 -1.26 -27.17
N GLU A 170 2.58 -1.00 -27.05
CA GLU A 170 2.02 0.29 -26.68
C GLU A 170 1.49 0.19 -25.23
N LEU A 171 2.04 1.02 -24.34
CA LEU A 171 1.52 1.22 -23.00
C LEU A 171 0.52 2.36 -23.00
N VAL A 172 -0.75 2.02 -22.77
CA VAL A 172 -1.86 2.97 -22.72
C VAL A 172 -2.33 3.11 -21.28
N TYR A 173 -2.57 4.35 -20.86
CA TYR A 173 -3.18 4.68 -19.56
C TYR A 173 -4.42 5.53 -19.76
N ASN A 174 -5.53 5.11 -19.13
CA ASN A 174 -6.82 5.78 -19.20
C ASN A 174 -7.36 6.15 -17.81
N GLY A 175 -6.47 6.41 -16.85
CA GLY A 175 -6.85 6.81 -15.49
C GLY A 175 -6.74 8.31 -15.24
N ASN A 176 -6.82 8.70 -13.98
CA ASN A 176 -6.97 10.09 -13.55
C ASN A 176 -5.66 10.76 -13.09
N GLN A 177 -4.53 10.04 -13.08
CA GLN A 177 -3.24 10.57 -12.65
C GLN A 177 -2.55 11.34 -13.78
N LYS A 178 -1.95 12.50 -13.44
CA LYS A 178 -1.15 13.27 -14.40
C LYS A 178 0.10 12.51 -14.87
N LYS A 179 0.67 11.70 -13.98
CA LYS A 179 1.84 10.86 -14.24
C LYS A 179 1.55 9.48 -13.66
N PRO A 180 1.19 8.49 -14.48
CA PRO A 180 0.89 7.17 -13.96
C PRO A 180 2.15 6.54 -13.37
N PHE A 181 1.98 5.78 -12.30
CA PHE A 181 3.06 5.05 -11.66
C PHE A 181 2.97 3.57 -12.02
N ILE A 182 3.69 3.18 -13.07
CA ILE A 182 3.60 1.85 -13.68
C ILE A 182 4.97 1.16 -13.61
N THR A 183 4.93 -0.15 -13.34
CA THR A 183 6.09 -1.04 -13.50
C THR A 183 5.82 -1.99 -14.65
N LEU A 184 6.80 -2.15 -15.54
CA LEU A 184 6.80 -3.16 -16.61
C LEU A 184 7.80 -4.25 -16.29
N ILE A 185 7.51 -5.46 -16.79
CA ILE A 185 8.45 -6.57 -16.82
C ILE A 185 8.64 -7.03 -18.26
N SER A 186 9.86 -7.43 -18.62
CA SER A 186 10.20 -7.98 -19.93
C SER A 186 11.29 -9.04 -19.79
N ASP A 187 11.37 -9.93 -20.79
CA ASP A 187 12.48 -10.88 -20.95
C ASP A 187 13.77 -10.20 -21.46
N HIS A 188 13.64 -8.98 -21.98
CA HIS A 188 14.74 -8.18 -22.53
C HIS A 188 15.24 -7.19 -21.48
N ARG A 189 16.56 -6.95 -21.47
CA ARG A 189 17.26 -6.05 -20.54
C ARG A 189 17.03 -4.59 -20.86
N GLU A 190 16.84 -4.28 -22.14
CA GLU A 190 16.69 -2.93 -22.62
C GLU A 190 15.38 -2.78 -23.40
N ILE A 191 14.61 -1.75 -23.02
CA ILE A 191 13.49 -1.25 -23.80
C ILE A 191 13.81 0.16 -24.30
N LYS A 192 13.28 0.51 -25.46
CA LYS A 192 13.44 1.82 -26.07
C LYS A 192 12.10 2.48 -26.28
N ASN A 193 11.90 3.68 -25.73
CA ASN A 193 10.75 4.49 -26.08
C ASN A 193 10.91 5.00 -27.52
N VAL A 194 9.93 4.70 -28.37
CA VAL A 194 9.98 4.99 -29.81
C VAL A 194 9.89 6.49 -30.09
N GLU A 195 9.15 7.24 -29.27
CA GLU A 195 8.91 8.66 -29.45
C GLU A 195 10.11 9.50 -28.99
N THR A 196 10.69 9.17 -27.84
CA THR A 196 11.80 9.93 -27.26
C THR A 196 13.18 9.39 -27.64
N ASN A 197 13.24 8.19 -28.26
CA ASN A 197 14.46 7.41 -28.47
C ASN A 197 15.24 7.04 -27.19
N GLU A 198 14.66 7.25 -26.01
CA GLU A 198 15.28 6.92 -24.73
C GLU A 198 15.40 5.40 -24.56
N ILE A 199 16.58 4.93 -24.16
CA ILE A 199 16.81 3.53 -23.81
C ILE A 199 16.79 3.40 -22.29
N ILE A 200 15.88 2.58 -21.80
CA ILE A 200 15.69 2.30 -20.39
C ILE A 200 16.25 0.91 -20.11
N LYS A 201 17.07 0.79 -19.06
CA LYS A 201 17.68 -0.47 -18.63
C LYS A 201 16.93 -1.02 -17.42
N GLY A 202 16.47 -2.26 -17.53
CA GLY A 202 15.82 -2.94 -16.43
C GLY A 202 16.83 -3.42 -15.38
N TYR A 203 16.34 -3.68 -14.17
CA TYR A 203 17.08 -4.48 -13.18
C TYR A 203 16.51 -5.90 -13.14
N TYR A 204 17.39 -6.89 -13.03
CA TYR A 204 16.97 -8.29 -13.08
C TYR A 204 16.40 -8.74 -11.73
N LYS A 205 15.18 -9.29 -11.72
CA LYS A 205 14.50 -9.79 -10.52
C LYS A 205 13.45 -10.84 -10.89
N HIS A 206 13.48 -11.97 -10.19
CA HIS A 206 12.55 -13.09 -10.39
C HIS A 206 12.39 -13.51 -11.86
N SER A 207 13.51 -13.72 -12.56
CA SER A 207 13.55 -14.15 -13.96
C SER A 207 13.10 -13.13 -15.01
N TYR A 208 12.84 -11.88 -14.61
CA TYR A 208 12.48 -10.81 -15.53
C TYR A 208 13.35 -9.57 -15.33
N TRP A 209 13.43 -8.75 -16.37
CA TRP A 209 13.93 -7.39 -16.27
C TRP A 209 12.77 -6.47 -15.89
N VAL A 210 12.96 -5.74 -14.81
CA VAL A 210 11.93 -4.88 -14.23
C VAL A 210 12.26 -3.42 -14.49
N TYR A 211 11.25 -2.68 -14.92
CA TYR A 211 11.32 -1.27 -15.27
C TYR A 211 10.30 -0.51 -14.43
N ASN A 212 10.78 0.28 -13.48
CA ASN A 212 9.89 1.07 -12.62
C ASN A 212 9.68 2.45 -13.22
N THR A 213 8.51 3.05 -12.96
CA THR A 213 8.20 4.44 -13.32
C THR A 213 8.23 4.66 -14.84
N ILE A 214 7.56 3.79 -15.59
CA ILE A 214 7.49 3.88 -17.05
C ILE A 214 6.31 4.76 -17.47
N ASN A 215 6.61 5.70 -18.37
CA ASN A 215 5.60 6.58 -18.97
C ASN A 215 4.77 5.83 -20.01
N VAL A 216 3.58 6.35 -20.31
CA VAL A 216 2.84 5.89 -21.49
C VAL A 216 3.62 6.12 -22.77
N GLY A 217 3.34 5.31 -23.78
CA GLY A 217 3.95 5.43 -25.10
C GLY A 217 4.27 4.08 -25.72
N VAL A 218 4.97 4.12 -26.85
CA VAL A 218 5.36 2.93 -27.59
C VAL A 218 6.80 2.54 -27.24
N TYR A 219 7.00 1.25 -26.98
CA TYR A 219 8.28 0.68 -26.56
C TYR A 219 8.71 -0.48 -27.46
N ASP A 220 9.99 -0.47 -27.85
CA ASP A 220 10.67 -1.59 -28.51
C ASP A 220 11.55 -2.35 -27.51
N GLU A 221 11.46 -3.67 -27.51
CA GLU A 221 12.43 -4.56 -26.86
C GLU A 221 13.66 -4.71 -27.75
N ILE A 222 14.83 -4.28 -27.28
CA ILE A 222 16.01 -4.15 -28.16
C ILE A 222 17.24 -4.97 -27.77
N LYS A 223 17.26 -5.66 -26.62
CA LYS A 223 18.35 -6.57 -26.20
C LYS A 223 17.92 -7.48 -25.05
#